data_AF-A0A1Q9JQI8-F1
#
_entry.id   AF-A0A1Q9JQI8-F1
#
_cell.length_a   1.000
_cell.length_b   1.000
_cell.length_c   1.000
_cell.angle_alpha   90.00
_cell.angle_beta   90.00
_cell.angle_gamma   90.00
#
_symmetry.space_group_name_H-M   'P 1'
#
loop_
_entity.id
_entity.type
_entity.pdbx_description
1 polymer ?
#
loop_
_entity_poly.entity_id
_entity_poly.type
_entity_poly.pdbx_seq_one_letter_code
_entity_poly.pdbx_strand_id
1 'polypeptide(L)'
;MDLATCLKKMELVGVLAFATVDSDGAPQIRNISAIHYEPDALYFFTAKGKNFCKELLEDGRVQILCYTKYKEMIRLSGKAYAVPEEEQIKWRDKIFEEQPYLANVYPGDTRNIGIIFCIDTAEIEYFNLGVNPIFRETYRLGDVKLKEKGYFITENCIGCGTCREMCPQRCIEDGSPFKIRQNHCLHCGNCYENCPIKAIERR
;
A
#
# COMPACT_ATOMS: atom_id res chain seq x y z
N MET A 1 -0.21 4.00 -14.56
CA MET A 1 -0.81 2.96 -13.69
C MET A 1 -1.89 3.67 -12.88
N ASP A 2 -2.90 2.97 -12.37
CA ASP A 2 -4.00 3.57 -11.61
C ASP A 2 -4.40 2.71 -10.41
N LEU A 3 -5.34 3.21 -9.61
CA LEU A 3 -5.88 2.52 -8.44
C LEU A 3 -6.46 1.16 -8.82
N ALA A 4 -7.32 1.11 -9.84
CA ALA A 4 -8.01 -0.11 -10.27
C ALA A 4 -7.02 -1.22 -10.62
N THR A 5 -5.94 -0.87 -11.31
CA THR A 5 -4.89 -1.83 -11.66
C THR A 5 -4.10 -2.29 -10.45
N CYS A 6 -3.87 -1.43 -9.44
CA CYS A 6 -3.25 -1.84 -8.18
C CYS A 6 -4.14 -2.86 -7.44
N LEU A 7 -5.43 -2.57 -7.30
CA LEU A 7 -6.38 -3.49 -6.67
C LEU A 7 -6.45 -4.83 -7.42
N LYS A 8 -6.50 -4.79 -8.76
CA LYS A 8 -6.49 -6.01 -9.58
C LYS A 8 -5.22 -6.84 -9.41
N LYS A 9 -4.06 -6.19 -9.28
CA LYS A 9 -2.80 -6.89 -8.99
C LYS A 9 -2.80 -7.54 -7.61
N MET A 10 -3.33 -6.87 -6.60
CA MET A 10 -3.49 -7.41 -5.25
C MET A 10 -4.41 -8.65 -5.26
N GLU A 11 -5.54 -8.57 -5.96
CA GLU A 11 -6.47 -9.69 -6.18
C GLU A 11 -5.76 -10.88 -6.84
N LEU A 12 -4.99 -10.65 -7.91
CA LEU A 12 -4.28 -11.69 -8.64
C LEU A 12 -3.13 -12.36 -7.84
N VAL A 13 -2.56 -11.67 -6.86
CA VAL A 13 -1.58 -12.28 -5.93
C VAL A 13 -2.28 -13.23 -4.96
N GLY A 14 -3.56 -12.99 -4.63
CA GLY A 14 -4.43 -13.88 -3.88
C GLY A 14 -4.17 -13.95 -2.37
N VAL A 15 -2.92 -13.85 -1.94
CA VAL A 15 -2.55 -13.84 -0.51
C VAL A 15 -1.69 -12.62 -0.22
N LEU A 16 -2.16 -11.78 0.70
CA LEU A 16 -1.50 -10.52 1.06
C LEU A 16 -0.97 -10.56 2.49
N ALA A 17 0.16 -9.89 2.72
CA ALA A 17 0.72 -9.75 4.07
C ALA A 17 0.13 -8.52 4.76
N PHE A 18 -0.65 -8.74 5.82
CA PHE A 18 -1.27 -7.70 6.64
C PHE A 18 -0.45 -7.47 7.90
N ALA A 19 -0.06 -6.23 8.15
CA ALA A 19 0.52 -5.80 9.40
C ALA A 19 -0.43 -4.89 10.19
N THR A 20 -0.45 -5.07 11.50
CA THR A 20 -1.30 -4.39 12.49
C THR A 20 -0.47 -4.08 13.73
N VAL A 21 -1.06 -3.45 14.71
CA VAL A 21 -0.42 -3.10 15.99
C VAL A 21 -1.19 -3.79 17.11
N ASP A 22 -0.48 -4.45 18.02
CA ASP A 22 -1.11 -5.04 19.21
C ASP A 22 -1.29 -4.03 20.36
N SER A 23 -1.88 -4.50 21.46
CA SER A 23 -2.18 -3.68 22.64
C SER A 23 -0.93 -3.11 23.33
N ASP A 24 0.25 -3.69 23.10
CA ASP A 24 1.53 -3.23 23.64
C ASP A 24 2.25 -2.28 22.67
N GLY A 25 1.65 -2.00 21.50
CA GLY A 25 2.23 -1.18 20.45
C GLY A 25 3.21 -1.91 19.54
N ALA A 26 3.34 -3.23 19.66
CA ALA A 26 4.27 -4.01 18.85
C ALA A 26 3.67 -4.34 17.46
N PRO A 27 4.48 -4.28 16.40
CA PRO A 27 4.03 -4.59 15.05
C PRO A 27 3.82 -6.10 14.88
N GLN A 28 2.67 -6.46 14.33
CA GLN A 28 2.30 -7.84 14.04
C GLN A 28 2.15 -8.03 12.53
N ILE A 29 2.38 -9.24 11.99
CA ILE A 29 2.21 -9.53 10.56
C ILE A 29 1.71 -10.95 10.30
N ARG A 30 0.83 -11.13 9.30
CA ARG A 30 0.32 -12.43 8.85
C ARG A 30 -0.23 -12.37 7.43
N ASN A 31 -0.44 -13.54 6.84
CA ASN A 31 -1.06 -13.68 5.52
C ASN A 31 -2.58 -13.76 5.62
N ILE A 32 -3.27 -13.02 4.74
CA ILE A 32 -4.73 -13.02 4.58
C ILE A 32 -5.07 -13.25 3.11
N SER A 33 -5.99 -14.18 2.86
CA SER A 33 -6.45 -14.58 1.51
C SER A 33 -7.94 -14.38 1.30
N ALA A 34 -8.74 -14.46 2.36
CA ALA A 34 -10.19 -14.26 2.33
C ALA A 34 -10.55 -12.76 2.19
N ILE A 35 -10.37 -12.24 0.98
CA ILE A 35 -10.51 -10.83 0.60
C ILE A 35 -11.41 -10.75 -0.64
N HIS A 36 -12.36 -9.82 -0.60
CA HIS A 36 -13.16 -9.38 -1.72
C HIS A 36 -12.80 -7.93 -2.07
N TYR A 37 -12.86 -7.59 -3.36
CA TYR A 37 -12.45 -6.30 -3.90
C TYR A 37 -13.62 -5.63 -4.61
N GLU A 38 -13.90 -4.40 -4.21
CA GLU A 38 -14.75 -3.45 -4.93
C GLU A 38 -13.87 -2.35 -5.55
N PRO A 39 -14.37 -1.56 -6.52
CA PRO A 39 -13.60 -0.46 -7.12
C PRO A 39 -13.08 0.58 -6.11
N ASP A 40 -13.77 0.73 -4.99
CA ASP A 40 -13.54 1.74 -3.96
C ASP A 40 -13.35 1.18 -2.54
N ALA A 41 -13.32 -0.15 -2.36
CA ALA A 41 -13.11 -0.77 -1.05
C ALA A 41 -12.52 -2.18 -1.12
N LEU A 42 -11.92 -2.63 -0.01
CA LEU A 42 -11.55 -4.02 0.22
C LEU A 42 -12.30 -4.55 1.43
N TYR A 43 -12.87 -5.75 1.31
CA TYR A 43 -13.54 -6.45 2.39
C TYR A 43 -12.77 -7.72 2.72
N PHE A 44 -12.54 -8.02 3.99
CA PHE A 44 -11.82 -9.24 4.36
C PHE A 44 -12.40 -9.91 5.61
N PHE A 45 -12.26 -11.22 5.66
CA PHE A 45 -12.81 -12.07 6.70
C PHE A 45 -11.76 -12.55 7.68
N THR A 46 -12.07 -12.51 8.97
CA THR A 46 -11.27 -13.17 10.02
C THR A 46 -12.17 -13.73 11.12
N ALA A 47 -11.67 -14.74 11.85
CA ALA A 47 -12.37 -15.30 13.02
C ALA A 47 -12.25 -14.36 14.23
N LYS A 48 -13.35 -14.18 14.99
CA LYS A 48 -13.42 -13.24 16.13
C LYS A 48 -12.41 -13.54 17.25
N GLY A 49 -12.02 -14.81 17.41
CA GLY A 49 -11.08 -15.23 18.46
C GLY A 49 -9.59 -14.98 18.15
N LYS A 50 -9.23 -14.46 16.98
CA LYS A 50 -7.82 -14.23 16.61
C LYS A 50 -7.32 -12.89 17.16
N ASN A 51 -6.04 -12.83 17.55
CA ASN A 51 -5.37 -11.56 17.89
C ASN A 51 -5.53 -10.52 16.77
N PHE A 52 -5.42 -10.95 15.51
CA PHE A 52 -5.67 -10.08 14.35
C PHE A 52 -7.04 -9.38 14.40
N CYS A 53 -8.10 -10.06 14.82
CA CYS A 53 -9.42 -9.43 14.98
C CYS A 53 -9.41 -8.39 16.12
N LYS A 54 -8.83 -8.75 17.27
CA LYS A 54 -8.71 -7.86 18.43
C LYS A 54 -7.94 -6.58 18.07
N GLU A 55 -6.78 -6.73 17.44
CA GLU A 55 -5.90 -5.63 16.99
C GLU A 55 -6.64 -4.65 16.05
N LEU A 56 -7.44 -5.18 15.12
CA LEU A 56 -8.22 -4.35 14.19
C LEU A 56 -9.38 -3.63 14.88
N LEU A 57 -10.02 -4.25 15.87
CA LEU A 57 -11.10 -3.60 16.64
C LEU A 57 -10.58 -2.51 17.57
N GLU A 58 -9.38 -2.69 18.14
CA GLU A 58 -8.78 -1.75 19.10
C GLU A 58 -8.10 -0.56 18.43
N ASP A 59 -7.36 -0.77 17.33
CA ASP A 59 -6.54 0.27 16.68
C ASP A 59 -6.97 0.55 15.23
N GLY A 60 -7.24 -0.51 14.48
CA GLY A 60 -7.68 -0.46 13.09
C GLY A 60 -6.60 -0.04 12.09
N ARG A 61 -5.44 0.50 12.48
CA ARG A 61 -4.35 0.80 11.53
C ARG A 61 -3.84 -0.49 10.91
N VAL A 62 -3.70 -0.47 9.58
CA VAL A 62 -3.24 -1.61 8.80
C VAL A 62 -2.23 -1.17 7.74
N GLN A 63 -1.18 -1.98 7.57
CA GLN A 63 -0.33 -1.96 6.39
C GLN A 63 -0.52 -3.27 5.63
N ILE A 64 -0.71 -3.21 4.32
CA ILE A 64 -0.76 -4.41 3.48
C ILE A 64 0.40 -4.36 2.49
N LEU A 65 1.11 -5.48 2.35
CA LEU A 65 2.15 -5.67 1.34
C LEU A 65 1.72 -6.76 0.35
N CYS A 66 1.83 -6.41 -0.93
CA CYS A 66 1.68 -7.28 -2.07
C CYS A 66 2.98 -7.25 -2.88
N TYR A 67 3.53 -8.41 -3.22
CA TYR A 67 4.74 -8.53 -4.03
C TYR A 67 4.50 -9.50 -5.18
N THR A 68 4.77 -9.06 -6.41
CA THR A 68 4.59 -9.90 -7.61
C THR A 68 5.92 -10.49 -8.07
N LYS A 69 5.86 -11.58 -8.85
CA LYS A 69 7.05 -12.18 -9.48
C LYS A 69 7.80 -11.21 -10.43
N TYR A 70 7.15 -10.13 -10.85
CA TYR A 70 7.70 -9.09 -11.73
C TYR A 70 8.41 -7.95 -10.99
N LYS A 71 8.73 -8.14 -9.71
CA LYS A 71 9.40 -7.12 -8.86
C LYS A 71 8.56 -5.86 -8.66
N GLU A 72 7.24 -6.03 -8.70
CA GLU A 72 6.27 -4.99 -8.36
C GLU A 72 5.89 -5.14 -6.89
N MET A 73 5.94 -4.04 -6.15
CA MET A 73 5.48 -3.90 -4.78
C MET A 73 4.25 -2.99 -4.77
N ILE A 74 3.19 -3.43 -4.12
CA ILE A 74 2.05 -2.59 -3.76
C ILE A 74 1.97 -2.57 -2.24
N ARG A 75 2.02 -1.37 -1.67
CA ARG A 75 1.80 -1.14 -0.24
C ARG A 75 0.52 -0.36 -0.06
N LEU A 76 -0.38 -0.84 0.79
CA LEU A 76 -1.57 -0.12 1.21
C LEU A 76 -1.37 0.31 2.67
N SER A 77 -1.61 1.58 2.95
CA SER A 77 -1.56 2.18 4.28
C SER A 77 -2.90 2.82 4.59
N GLY A 78 -3.69 2.21 5.49
CA GLY A 78 -5.03 2.67 5.78
C GLY A 78 -5.53 2.29 7.17
N LYS A 79 -6.83 2.41 7.36
CA LYS A 79 -7.54 1.87 8.52
C LYS A 79 -8.58 0.87 8.08
N ALA A 80 -8.70 -0.21 8.81
CA ALA A 80 -9.78 -1.17 8.70
C ALA A 80 -10.78 -0.94 9.83
N TYR A 81 -12.06 -1.12 9.54
CA TYR A 81 -13.13 -1.07 10.53
C TYR A 81 -14.08 -2.25 10.34
N ALA A 82 -14.74 -2.67 11.41
CA ALA A 82 -15.75 -3.71 11.32
C ALA A 82 -16.94 -3.20 10.50
N VAL A 83 -17.33 -3.98 9.48
CA VAL A 83 -18.52 -3.69 8.69
C VAL A 83 -19.77 -3.68 9.59
N PRO A 84 -20.78 -2.80 9.33
CA PRO A 84 -22.04 -2.80 10.08
C PRO A 84 -22.71 -4.18 10.11
N GLU A 85 -23.42 -4.50 11.20
CA GLU A 85 -23.99 -5.84 11.44
C GLU A 85 -24.95 -6.26 10.30
N GLU A 86 -25.73 -5.32 9.77
CA GLU A 86 -26.65 -5.52 8.65
C GLU A 86 -25.95 -5.92 7.33
N GLU A 87 -24.66 -5.62 7.18
CA GLU A 87 -23.87 -5.91 5.99
C GLU A 87 -22.90 -7.09 6.16
N GLN A 88 -22.70 -7.58 7.39
CA GLN A 88 -21.80 -8.71 7.69
C GLN A 88 -22.13 -9.95 6.85
N ILE A 89 -23.42 -10.29 6.71
CA ILE A 89 -23.86 -11.47 5.96
C ILE A 89 -23.54 -11.32 4.47
N LYS A 90 -23.91 -10.17 3.88
CA LYS A 90 -23.70 -9.86 2.46
C LYS A 90 -22.24 -10.09 2.04
N TRP A 91 -21.31 -9.45 2.75
CA TRP A 91 -19.89 -9.51 2.38
C TRP A 91 -19.23 -10.84 2.72
N ARG A 92 -19.67 -11.51 3.81
CA ARG A 92 -19.22 -12.87 4.11
C ARG A 92 -19.64 -13.84 3.01
N ASP A 93 -20.90 -13.81 2.58
CA ASP A 93 -21.38 -14.70 1.53
C ASP A 93 -20.63 -14.44 0.22
N LYS A 94 -20.40 -13.18 -0.14
CA LYS A 94 -19.62 -12.78 -1.31
C LYS A 94 -18.20 -13.36 -1.32
N ILE A 95 -17.46 -13.23 -0.21
CA ILE A 95 -16.10 -13.79 -0.08
C ILE A 95 -16.10 -15.32 -0.21
N PHE A 96 -17.08 -16.00 0.40
CA PHE A 96 -17.15 -17.46 0.39
C PHE A 96 -17.60 -18.01 -0.98
N GLU A 97 -18.44 -17.27 -1.71
CA GLU A 97 -18.82 -17.58 -3.10
C GLU A 97 -17.59 -17.51 -4.03
N GLU A 98 -16.76 -16.47 -3.87
CA GLU A 98 -15.57 -16.25 -4.68
C GLU A 98 -14.41 -17.20 -4.33
N GLN A 99 -14.39 -17.74 -3.11
CA GLN A 99 -13.28 -18.55 -2.59
C GLN A 99 -13.73 -19.90 -2.04
N PRO A 100 -14.06 -20.88 -2.91
CA PRO A 100 -14.65 -22.16 -2.49
C PRO A 100 -13.81 -22.98 -1.49
N TYR A 101 -12.48 -22.80 -1.45
CA TYR A 101 -11.63 -23.51 -0.47
C TYR A 101 -11.98 -23.16 0.98
N LEU A 102 -12.59 -22.00 1.23
CA LEU A 102 -13.02 -21.60 2.58
C LEU A 102 -14.05 -22.55 3.17
N ALA A 103 -14.82 -23.28 2.34
CA ALA A 103 -15.73 -24.31 2.81
C ALA A 103 -14.99 -25.49 3.48
N ASN A 104 -13.74 -25.77 3.08
CA ASN A 104 -12.91 -26.78 3.75
C ASN A 104 -12.37 -26.28 5.11
N VAL A 105 -12.19 -24.96 5.25
CA VAL A 105 -11.68 -24.33 6.48
C VAL A 105 -12.80 -24.07 7.49
N TYR A 106 -13.99 -23.70 7.00
CA TYR A 106 -15.18 -23.41 7.78
C TYR A 106 -16.36 -24.26 7.28
N PRO A 107 -16.41 -25.56 7.63
CA PRO A 107 -17.46 -26.47 7.17
C PRO A 107 -18.83 -26.14 7.79
N GLY A 108 -19.90 -26.40 7.05
CA GLY A 108 -21.27 -26.13 7.49
C GLY A 108 -21.51 -24.66 7.84
N ASP A 109 -22.18 -24.41 8.97
CA ASP A 109 -22.53 -23.05 9.43
C ASP A 109 -21.45 -22.40 10.31
N THR A 110 -20.24 -22.99 10.37
CA THR A 110 -19.16 -22.52 11.26
C THR A 110 -18.59 -21.16 10.85
N ARG A 111 -18.85 -20.68 9.63
CA ARG A 111 -18.41 -19.34 9.17
C ARG A 111 -19.03 -18.17 9.96
N ASN A 112 -20.07 -18.41 10.77
CA ASN A 112 -20.67 -17.41 11.66
C ASN A 112 -19.75 -16.96 12.82
N ILE A 113 -18.64 -17.66 13.07
CA ILE A 113 -17.64 -17.27 14.08
C ILE A 113 -16.76 -16.09 13.65
N GLY A 114 -16.85 -15.69 12.39
CA GLY A 114 -16.04 -14.62 11.84
C GLY A 114 -16.74 -13.27 11.79
N ILE A 115 -15.97 -12.29 11.31
CA ILE A 115 -16.35 -10.90 11.15
C ILE A 115 -15.68 -10.37 9.87
N ILE A 116 -16.38 -9.48 9.19
CA ILE A 116 -15.92 -8.75 8.03
C ILE A 116 -15.41 -7.38 8.47
N PHE A 117 -14.24 -7.04 7.96
CA PHE A 117 -13.67 -5.70 8.01
C PHE A 117 -13.64 -5.08 6.63
N CYS A 118 -13.76 -3.76 6.57
CA CYS A 118 -13.66 -2.95 5.35
C CYS A 118 -12.46 -2.01 5.43
N ILE A 119 -11.82 -1.76 4.30
CA ILE A 119 -10.88 -0.67 4.06
C ILE A 119 -11.36 0.09 2.82
N ASP A 120 -11.87 1.29 3.02
CA ASP A 120 -12.37 2.20 1.98
C ASP A 120 -11.55 3.50 1.89
N THR A 121 -10.62 3.71 2.82
CA THR A 121 -9.74 4.88 2.91
C THR A 121 -8.29 4.46 3.12
N ALA A 122 -7.45 4.65 2.10
CA ALA A 122 -6.05 4.25 2.16
C ALA A 122 -5.15 4.97 1.16
N GLU A 123 -3.90 5.19 1.55
CA GLU A 123 -2.81 5.52 0.63
C GLU A 123 -2.24 4.24 0.04
N ILE A 124 -2.15 4.16 -1.29
CA ILE A 124 -1.57 3.02 -2.01
C ILE A 124 -0.30 3.44 -2.72
N GLU A 125 0.84 2.83 -2.39
CA GLU A 125 2.12 3.03 -3.06
C GLU A 125 2.41 1.86 -3.99
N TYR A 126 2.54 2.15 -5.29
CA TYR A 126 3.04 1.23 -6.28
C TYR A 126 4.53 1.49 -6.52
N PHE A 127 5.35 0.43 -6.54
CA PHE A 127 6.77 0.52 -6.82
C PHE A 127 7.26 -0.69 -7.63
N ASN A 128 7.71 -0.43 -8.86
CA ASN A 128 8.22 -1.43 -9.79
C ASN A 128 9.74 -1.30 -9.95
N LEU A 129 10.45 -2.31 -9.43
CA LEU A 129 11.90 -2.48 -9.57
C LEU A 129 12.30 -3.31 -10.80
N GLY A 130 11.34 -3.91 -11.50
CA GLY A 130 11.56 -4.76 -12.67
C GLY A 130 11.77 -3.99 -13.98
N VAL A 131 11.78 -2.65 -13.93
CA VAL A 131 11.91 -1.76 -15.09
C VAL A 131 13.01 -0.73 -14.86
N ASN A 132 13.56 -0.19 -15.96
CA ASN A 132 14.54 0.88 -15.94
C ASN A 132 14.12 2.00 -16.92
N PRO A 133 13.92 3.25 -16.47
CA PRO A 133 13.98 3.67 -15.07
C PRO A 133 12.88 2.97 -14.24
N ILE A 134 13.12 2.83 -12.93
CA ILE A 134 12.11 2.32 -11.99
C ILE A 134 10.83 3.13 -12.11
N PHE A 135 9.69 2.54 -11.79
CA PHE A 135 8.43 3.28 -11.75
C PHE A 135 7.85 3.23 -10.34
N ARG A 136 7.46 4.39 -9.80
CA ARG A 136 6.72 4.49 -8.56
C ARG A 136 5.62 5.53 -8.67
N GLU A 137 4.53 5.31 -7.95
CA GLU A 137 3.44 6.28 -7.86
C GLU A 137 2.59 6.00 -6.63
N THR A 138 1.84 7.02 -6.21
CA THR A 138 0.94 6.92 -5.06
C THR A 138 -0.49 7.22 -5.51
N TYR A 139 -1.42 6.35 -5.14
CA TYR A 139 -2.85 6.45 -5.42
C TYR A 139 -3.64 6.61 -4.12
N ARG A 140 -4.86 7.14 -4.24
CA ARG A 140 -5.81 7.29 -3.14
C ARG A 140 -6.93 6.27 -3.30
N LEU A 141 -7.26 5.58 -2.22
CA LEU A 141 -8.53 4.90 -2.02
C LEU A 141 -9.35 5.77 -1.06
N GLY A 142 -10.56 6.17 -1.46
CA GLY A 142 -11.40 7.08 -0.69
C GLY A 142 -10.79 8.46 -0.44
N ASP A 143 -11.31 9.14 0.60
CA ASP A 143 -10.83 10.47 1.01
C ASP A 143 -9.63 10.37 1.95
N VAL A 144 -8.43 10.34 1.37
CA VAL A 144 -7.16 10.31 2.11
C VAL A 144 -6.21 11.43 1.67
N LYS A 145 -5.59 12.07 2.65
CA LYS A 145 -4.50 13.03 2.42
C LYS A 145 -3.20 12.29 2.17
N LEU A 146 -2.73 12.33 0.93
CA LEU A 146 -1.40 11.83 0.57
C LEU A 146 -0.31 12.70 1.18
N LYS A 147 0.74 12.04 1.68
CA LYS A 147 1.98 12.71 2.04
C LYS A 147 2.94 12.63 0.87
N GLU A 148 3.50 13.76 0.47
CA GLU A 148 4.63 13.74 -0.46
C GLU A 148 5.78 12.97 0.19
N LYS A 149 6.56 12.28 -0.65
CA LYS A 149 7.72 11.52 -0.21
C LYS A 149 8.86 11.78 -1.17
N GLY A 150 10.07 11.77 -0.65
CA GLY A 150 11.28 11.75 -1.44
C GLY A 150 12.01 13.08 -1.35
N TYR A 151 12.52 13.55 -2.49
CA TYR A 151 13.37 14.72 -2.56
C TYR A 151 12.88 15.68 -3.62
N PHE A 152 13.07 16.97 -3.39
CA PHE A 152 12.83 18.02 -4.36
C PHE A 152 14.00 19.00 -4.38
N ILE A 153 14.20 19.62 -5.55
CA ILE A 153 15.22 20.64 -5.75
C ILE A 153 14.54 22.00 -5.58
N THR A 154 15.09 22.80 -4.68
CA THR A 154 14.62 24.14 -4.33
C THR A 154 15.10 25.19 -5.34
N GLU A 155 14.56 26.40 -5.22
CA GLU A 155 14.98 27.58 -6.00
C GLU A 155 16.44 28.00 -5.76
N ASN A 156 17.11 27.49 -4.72
CA ASN A 156 18.54 27.74 -4.47
C ASN A 156 19.46 27.01 -5.47
N CYS A 157 18.91 26.26 -6.41
CA CYS A 157 19.68 25.52 -7.41
C CYS A 157 20.48 26.46 -8.33
N ILE A 158 21.80 26.29 -8.35
CA ILE A 158 22.71 27.05 -9.23
C ILE A 158 22.92 26.40 -10.61
N GLY A 159 22.18 25.35 -10.94
CA GLY A 159 22.26 24.70 -12.25
C GLY A 159 23.55 23.90 -12.54
N CYS A 160 24.32 23.50 -11.52
CA CYS A 160 25.62 22.84 -11.71
C CYS A 160 25.57 21.42 -12.29
N GLY A 161 24.42 20.74 -12.28
CA GLY A 161 24.26 19.41 -12.87
C GLY A 161 24.76 18.21 -12.04
N THR A 162 25.44 18.41 -10.90
CA THR A 162 25.97 17.30 -10.06
C THR A 162 24.91 16.28 -9.67
N CYS A 163 23.70 16.74 -9.33
CA CYS A 163 22.60 15.86 -8.98
C CYS A 163 22.23 14.90 -10.13
N ARG A 164 22.23 15.41 -11.38
CA ARG A 164 21.87 14.66 -12.59
C ARG A 164 22.89 13.57 -12.88
N GLU A 165 24.18 13.90 -12.80
CA GLU A 165 25.28 12.96 -13.02
C GLU A 165 25.27 11.79 -12.02
N MET A 166 24.97 12.11 -10.76
CA MET A 166 24.96 11.16 -9.64
C MET A 166 23.66 10.33 -9.57
N CYS A 167 22.63 10.66 -10.35
CA CYS A 167 21.34 9.98 -10.27
C CYS A 167 21.39 8.60 -10.97
N PRO A 168 21.27 7.48 -10.24
CA PRO A 168 21.34 6.15 -10.85
C PRO A 168 20.18 5.86 -11.81
N GLN A 169 19.05 6.55 -11.63
CA GLN A 169 17.85 6.41 -12.48
C GLN A 169 17.80 7.43 -13.62
N ARG A 170 18.78 8.36 -13.68
CA ARG A 170 18.78 9.47 -14.64
C ARG A 170 17.44 10.23 -14.67
N CYS A 171 16.80 10.35 -13.51
CA CYS A 171 15.47 10.92 -13.36
C CYS A 171 15.47 12.43 -13.06
N ILE A 172 16.57 13.11 -13.33
CA ILE A 172 16.71 14.55 -13.09
C ILE A 172 16.70 15.27 -14.43
N GLU A 173 15.72 16.13 -14.60
CA GLU A 173 15.45 16.91 -15.80
C GLU A 173 16.11 18.29 -15.70
N ASP A 174 16.64 18.75 -16.83
CA ASP A 174 17.27 20.07 -16.94
C ASP A 174 16.23 21.18 -16.71
N GLY A 175 16.65 22.22 -16.01
CA GLY A 175 15.82 23.38 -15.70
C GLY A 175 16.51 24.35 -14.75
N SER A 176 15.85 25.48 -14.48
CA SER A 176 16.26 26.46 -13.47
C SER A 176 15.09 26.69 -12.51
N PRO A 177 14.97 25.91 -11.42
CA PRO A 177 15.87 24.85 -10.97
C PRO A 177 15.73 23.53 -11.75
N PHE A 178 16.72 22.64 -11.63
CA PHE A 178 16.59 21.24 -12.06
C PHE A 178 15.38 20.58 -11.39
N LYS A 179 14.78 19.57 -12.02
CA LYS A 179 13.58 18.90 -11.49
C LYS A 179 13.77 17.40 -11.38
N ILE A 180 13.40 16.83 -10.24
CA ILE A 180 13.40 15.37 -10.05
C ILE A 180 12.07 14.83 -10.55
N ARG A 181 12.11 13.99 -11.58
CA ARG A 181 10.96 13.21 -12.04
C ARG A 181 10.64 12.13 -11.02
N GLN A 182 9.64 12.41 -10.19
CA GLN A 182 9.35 11.66 -8.96
C GLN A 182 8.99 10.20 -9.21
N ASN A 183 8.27 9.92 -10.30
CA ASN A 183 7.88 8.55 -10.64
C ASN A 183 9.06 7.65 -11.03
N HIS A 184 10.25 8.22 -11.25
CA HIS A 184 11.50 7.49 -11.52
C HIS A 184 12.54 7.67 -10.40
N CYS A 185 12.18 8.28 -9.27
CA CYS A 185 13.09 8.51 -8.16
C CYS A 185 13.14 7.32 -7.17
N LEU A 186 14.33 6.78 -6.91
CA LEU A 186 14.52 5.73 -5.88
C LEU A 186 14.31 6.23 -4.45
N HIS A 187 14.26 7.54 -4.22
CA HIS A 187 14.36 8.15 -2.90
C HIS A 187 15.66 7.76 -2.17
N CYS A 188 16.74 7.53 -2.91
CA CYS A 188 18.03 7.11 -2.34
C CYS A 188 18.81 8.23 -1.64
N GLY A 189 18.49 9.51 -1.91
CA GLY A 189 19.20 10.64 -1.28
C GLY A 189 20.55 11.00 -1.91
N ASN A 190 21.04 10.29 -2.93
CA ASN A 190 22.37 10.56 -3.49
C ASN A 190 22.53 11.99 -4.02
N CYS A 191 21.49 12.55 -4.66
CA CYS A 191 21.50 13.95 -5.10
C CYS A 191 21.54 14.93 -3.92
N TYR A 192 20.83 14.63 -2.84
CA TYR A 192 20.78 15.44 -1.62
C TYR A 192 22.15 15.51 -0.95
N GLU A 193 22.80 14.37 -0.78
CA GLU A 193 24.12 14.27 -0.13
C GLU A 193 25.23 15.01 -0.90
N ASN A 194 25.13 15.05 -2.23
CA ASN A 194 26.19 15.55 -3.10
C ASN A 194 25.89 16.92 -3.71
N CYS A 195 24.82 17.60 -3.30
CA CYS A 195 24.54 18.95 -3.78
C CYS A 195 25.51 19.96 -3.14
N PRO A 196 26.39 20.63 -3.91
CA PRO A 196 27.45 21.48 -3.35
C PRO A 196 26.92 22.68 -2.57
N ILE A 197 25.71 23.13 -2.89
CA ILE A 197 25.04 24.27 -2.26
C ILE A 197 23.79 23.86 -1.45
N LYS A 198 23.59 22.56 -1.21
CA LYS A 198 22.48 22.01 -0.40
C LYS A 198 21.08 22.48 -0.82
N ALA A 199 20.82 22.66 -2.11
CA ALA A 199 19.51 23.08 -2.64
C ALA A 199 18.48 21.94 -2.76
N ILE A 200 18.71 20.78 -2.14
CA ILE A 200 17.79 19.65 -2.21
C ILE A 200 17.25 19.41 -0.81
N GLU A 201 15.94 19.20 -0.72
CA GLU A 201 15.26 18.97 0.55
C GLU A 201 14.43 17.69 0.49
N ARG A 202 14.26 17.05 1.65
CA ARG A 202 13.39 15.89 1.82
C ARG A 202 11.97 16.37 2.10
N ARG A 203 11.00 15.74 1.45
CA ARG A 203 9.57 15.95 1.64
C ARG A 203 8.87 14.66 2.01
#